data_AF-A0A356K8J6-F1
#
_entry.id   AF-A0A356K8J6-F1
#
_cell.length_a   1.000
_cell.length_b   1.000
_cell.length_c   1.000
_cell.angle_alpha   90.00
_cell.angle_beta   90.00
_cell.angle_gamma   90.00
#
_symmetry.space_group_name_H-M   'P 1'
#
loop_
_entity.id
_entity.type
_entity.pdbx_description
1 polymer ?
#
loop_
_entity_poly.entity_id
_entity_poly.type
_entity_poly.pdbx_seq_one_letter_code
_entity_poly.pdbx_strand_id
1 'polypeptide(L)'
;MSDLSLLEGYVDRSTGNDPPSMSFRAMLQLAFRTWPYFQPMLKHLIVLGGLMLSGIVAGIPAAFVGTDLFYNKVLLGQKLQPLQATVLFVGDEYVTNEARQLGRQGISPPSNITADTHLNVPSDVDETAQPDTVSVLTQEQRKTVRNRLIIWGIVGSLFGALFGAGFWYYNVWIWQSVNQNLRVAMVERAESLSLSYHDSARVGDAIFRVYQDSAMIVNLIQSGIYTPISATLGLLLGLFVVAMFDPWFTLMVVVVVFPVAWLSI
;
A
#
# COMPACT_ATOMS: atom_id res chain seq x y z
N MET A 1 -20.47 -34.24 -53.00
CA MET A 1 -20.48 -32.89 -52.36
C MET A 1 -21.29 -32.97 -51.07
N SER A 2 -20.87 -33.80 -50.12
CA SER A 2 -21.66 -34.15 -48.92
C SER A 2 -20.81 -34.22 -47.64
N ASP A 3 -19.54 -33.81 -47.71
CA ASP A 3 -18.60 -33.83 -46.57
C ASP A 3 -18.43 -32.47 -45.90
N LEU A 4 -19.27 -31.47 -46.25
CA LEU A 4 -19.22 -30.14 -45.64
C LEU A 4 -20.10 -30.01 -44.38
N SER A 5 -20.95 -30.99 -44.06
CA SER A 5 -21.80 -30.96 -42.87
C SER A 5 -21.06 -31.31 -41.57
N LEU A 6 -19.84 -31.86 -41.65
CA LEU A 6 -19.00 -32.15 -40.48
C LEU A 6 -18.26 -30.92 -39.94
N LEU A 7 -18.25 -29.81 -40.68
CA LEU A 7 -17.77 -28.50 -40.22
C LEU A 7 -18.89 -27.59 -39.70
N GLU A 8 -20.16 -28.00 -39.84
CA GLU A 8 -21.34 -27.23 -39.41
C GLU A 8 -21.53 -27.26 -37.87
N GLY A 9 -20.75 -28.06 -37.16
CA GLY A 9 -20.67 -28.06 -35.69
C GLY A 9 -19.72 -27.01 -35.10
N TYR A 10 -18.86 -26.38 -35.92
CA TYR A 10 -18.10 -25.20 -35.52
C TYR A 10 -18.83 -23.97 -36.05
N VAL A 11 -20.06 -23.77 -35.58
CA VAL A 11 -20.67 -22.44 -35.63
C VAL A 11 -19.79 -21.55 -34.78
N ASP A 12 -18.86 -20.91 -35.47
CA ASP A 12 -18.07 -19.82 -34.97
C ASP A 12 -19.03 -18.73 -34.51
N ARG A 13 -19.39 -18.75 -33.22
CA ARG A 13 -20.13 -17.67 -32.57
C ARG A 13 -19.29 -16.38 -32.49
N SER A 14 -18.10 -16.32 -33.11
CA SER A 14 -17.32 -15.10 -33.26
C SER A 14 -17.55 -14.36 -34.59
N THR A 15 -18.61 -14.67 -35.36
CA THR A 15 -19.04 -13.83 -36.50
C THR A 15 -19.58 -12.44 -36.10
N GLY A 16 -19.49 -12.06 -34.82
CA GLY A 16 -19.55 -10.67 -34.40
C GLY A 16 -18.16 -10.24 -33.94
N ASN A 17 -17.71 -9.04 -34.34
CA ASN A 17 -16.54 -8.35 -33.76
C ASN A 17 -16.70 -8.05 -32.26
N ASP A 18 -17.60 -8.74 -31.58
CA ASP A 18 -17.85 -8.63 -30.16
C ASP A 18 -16.76 -9.42 -29.45
N PRO A 19 -15.89 -8.76 -28.66
CA PRO A 19 -14.94 -9.49 -27.84
C PRO A 19 -15.73 -10.47 -26.96
N PRO A 20 -15.22 -11.70 -26.72
CA PRO A 20 -15.92 -12.70 -25.92
C PRO A 20 -16.29 -12.09 -24.57
N SER A 21 -17.57 -11.76 -24.40
CA SER A 21 -18.08 -11.10 -23.20
C SER A 21 -18.22 -12.13 -22.10
N MET A 22 -17.12 -12.41 -21.41
CA MET A 22 -17.18 -13.18 -20.18
C MET A 22 -17.87 -12.33 -19.11
N SER A 23 -19.12 -12.65 -18.80
CA SER A 23 -19.82 -12.04 -17.68
C SER A 23 -19.03 -12.25 -16.39
N PHE A 24 -18.95 -11.23 -15.53
CA PHE A 24 -18.34 -11.31 -14.20
C PHE A 24 -18.82 -12.54 -13.41
N ARG A 25 -20.08 -12.95 -13.60
CA ARG A 25 -20.65 -14.15 -12.98
C ARG A 25 -19.99 -15.45 -13.48
N ALA A 26 -19.68 -15.53 -14.77
CA ALA A 26 -19.02 -16.69 -15.37
C ALA A 26 -17.56 -16.78 -14.90
N MET A 27 -16.87 -15.65 -14.77
CA MET A 27 -15.53 -15.58 -14.20
C MET A 27 -15.51 -16.02 -12.73
N LEU A 28 -16.47 -15.53 -11.94
CA LEU A 28 -16.62 -15.91 -10.54
C LEU A 28 -16.95 -17.40 -10.39
N GLN A 29 -17.83 -17.93 -11.24
CA GLN A 29 -18.17 -19.35 -11.27
C GLN A 29 -16.96 -20.22 -11.64
N LEU A 30 -16.12 -19.77 -12.57
CA LEU A 30 -14.87 -20.45 -12.94
C LEU A 30 -13.86 -20.44 -11.79
N ALA A 31 -13.74 -19.31 -11.08
CA ALA A 31 -12.90 -19.19 -9.90
C ALA A 31 -13.38 -20.12 -8.77
N PHE A 32 -14.68 -20.17 -8.50
CA PHE A 32 -15.24 -21.09 -7.51
C PHE A 32 -15.11 -22.56 -7.92
N ARG A 33 -15.17 -22.87 -9.21
CA ARG A 33 -14.99 -24.24 -9.71
C ARG A 33 -13.54 -24.71 -9.62
N THR A 34 -12.59 -23.79 -9.72
CA THR A 34 -11.15 -24.09 -9.59
C THR A 34 -10.66 -24.05 -8.14
N TRP A 35 -11.49 -23.54 -7.20
CA TRP A 35 -11.25 -23.46 -5.75
C TRP A 35 -10.50 -24.63 -5.08
N PRO A 36 -10.82 -25.92 -5.31
CA PRO A 36 -10.09 -27.03 -4.67
C PRO A 36 -8.59 -27.03 -4.98
N TYR A 37 -8.17 -26.53 -6.16
CA TYR A 37 -6.76 -26.45 -6.54
C TYR A 37 -6.04 -25.24 -5.90
N PHE A 38 -6.77 -24.19 -5.53
CA PHE A 38 -6.24 -22.98 -4.86
C PHE A 38 -6.20 -23.12 -3.33
N GLN A 39 -6.97 -24.06 -2.76
CA GLN A 39 -7.11 -24.30 -1.33
C GLN A 39 -5.79 -24.38 -0.52
N PRO A 40 -4.74 -25.11 -0.96
CA PRO A 40 -3.50 -25.19 -0.17
C PRO A 40 -2.79 -23.83 -0.05
N MET A 41 -2.94 -22.97 -1.05
CA MET A 41 -2.23 -21.70 -1.12
C MET A 41 -3.01 -20.51 -0.54
N LEU A 42 -4.30 -20.70 -0.27
CA LEU A 42 -5.14 -19.69 0.37
C LEU A 42 -4.60 -19.25 1.75
N LYS A 43 -3.99 -20.18 2.50
CA LYS A 43 -3.33 -19.86 3.78
C LYS A 43 -2.23 -18.82 3.61
N HIS A 44 -1.46 -18.93 2.53
CA HIS A 44 -0.39 -17.98 2.20
C HIS A 44 -0.94 -16.61 1.77
N LEU A 45 -2.06 -16.59 1.02
CA LEU A 45 -2.76 -15.35 0.68
C LEU A 45 -3.34 -14.63 1.91
N ILE A 46 -3.89 -15.37 2.88
CA ILE A 46 -4.39 -14.79 4.14
C ILE A 46 -3.23 -14.22 4.96
N VAL A 47 -2.11 -14.96 5.08
CA VAL A 47 -0.90 -14.47 5.75
C VAL A 47 -0.36 -13.22 5.06
N LEU A 48 -0.32 -13.21 3.72
CA LEU A 48 0.10 -12.06 2.94
C LEU A 48 -0.81 -10.84 3.19
N GLY A 49 -2.13 -11.03 3.18
CA GLY A 49 -3.09 -9.98 3.49
C GLY A 49 -2.93 -9.43 4.91
N GLY A 50 -2.74 -10.30 5.90
CA GLY A 50 -2.44 -9.91 7.28
C GLY A 50 -1.12 -9.14 7.40
N LEU A 51 -0.09 -9.56 6.68
CA LEU A 51 1.20 -8.88 6.64
C LEU A 51 1.09 -7.48 6.01
N MET A 52 0.28 -7.32 4.94
CA MET A 52 0.00 -6.00 4.37
C MET A 52 -0.69 -5.09 5.37
N LEU A 53 -1.74 -5.56 6.04
CA LEU A 53 -2.45 -4.77 7.04
C LEU A 53 -1.52 -4.36 8.18
N SER A 54 -0.70 -5.29 8.68
CA SER A 54 0.31 -5.00 9.69
C SER A 54 1.33 -3.97 9.22
N GLY A 55 1.81 -4.09 7.98
CA GLY A 55 2.73 -3.12 7.38
C GLY A 55 2.15 -1.72 7.28
N ILE A 56 0.86 -1.60 6.97
CA ILE A 56 0.15 -0.31 6.92
C ILE A 56 0.00 0.28 8.31
N VAL A 57 -0.43 -0.53 9.29
CA VAL A 57 -0.57 -0.11 10.69
C VAL A 57 0.77 0.35 11.28
N ALA A 58 1.88 -0.31 10.93
CA ALA A 58 3.21 0.09 11.38
C ALA A 58 3.80 1.28 10.59
N GLY A 59 3.52 1.35 9.29
CA GLY A 59 4.08 2.35 8.38
C GLY A 59 3.53 3.75 8.60
N ILE A 60 2.24 3.90 8.93
CA ILE A 60 1.61 5.20 9.14
C ILE A 60 2.23 5.96 10.34
N PRO A 61 2.37 5.38 11.54
CA PRO A 61 3.06 6.02 12.65
C PRO A 61 4.51 6.34 12.34
N ALA A 62 5.23 5.43 11.66
CA ALA A 62 6.63 5.66 11.30
C ALA A 62 6.79 6.85 10.34
N ALA A 63 5.92 6.96 9.34
CA ALA A 63 5.90 8.10 8.41
C ALA A 63 5.57 9.41 9.15
N PHE A 64 4.57 9.39 10.04
CA PHE A 64 4.17 10.57 10.80
C PHE A 64 5.26 11.07 11.77
N VAL A 65 5.88 10.15 12.51
CA VAL A 65 6.99 10.50 13.40
C VAL A 65 8.19 10.99 12.58
N GLY A 66 8.48 10.36 11.44
CA GLY A 66 9.57 10.79 10.56
C GLY A 66 9.38 12.20 10.02
N THR A 67 8.18 12.55 9.54
CA THR A 67 7.88 13.88 9.02
C THR A 67 7.87 14.94 10.12
N ASP A 68 7.25 14.68 11.28
CA ASP A 68 7.28 15.60 12.43
C ASP A 68 8.72 15.86 12.91
N LEU A 69 9.52 14.81 13.04
CA LEU A 69 10.90 14.90 13.50
C LEU A 69 11.77 15.70 12.51
N PHE A 70 11.56 15.52 11.21
CA PHE A 70 12.28 16.25 10.18
C PHE A 70 11.85 17.72 10.08
N TYR A 71 10.55 17.98 9.90
CA TYR A 71 10.03 19.33 9.68
C TYR A 71 10.03 20.18 10.95
N ASN A 72 9.51 19.65 12.07
CA ASN A 72 9.29 20.46 13.26
C ASN A 72 10.48 20.44 14.23
N LYS A 73 11.23 19.34 14.32
CA LYS A 73 12.33 19.21 15.29
C LYS A 73 13.69 19.55 14.68
N VAL A 74 14.01 19.03 13.50
CA VAL A 74 15.30 19.30 12.83
C VAL A 74 15.33 20.68 12.18
N LEU A 75 14.30 21.05 11.40
CA LEU A 75 14.28 22.35 10.70
C LEU A 75 13.84 23.50 11.63
N LEU A 76 12.70 23.37 12.33
CA LEU A 76 12.18 24.43 13.21
C LEU A 76 12.82 24.43 14.61
N GLY A 77 13.56 23.39 14.99
CA GLY A 77 14.33 23.34 16.23
C GLY A 77 13.50 23.11 17.50
N GLN A 78 12.25 22.65 17.40
CA GLN A 78 11.43 22.43 18.60
C GLN A 78 11.92 21.25 19.44
N LYS A 79 11.66 21.26 20.76
CA LYS A 79 11.96 20.13 21.67
C LYS A 79 11.22 18.84 21.28
N LEU A 80 11.85 17.69 21.55
CA LEU A 80 11.33 16.36 21.23
C LEU A 80 10.26 15.90 22.23
N GLN A 81 9.40 14.98 21.79
CA GLN A 81 8.53 14.24 22.70
C GLN A 81 9.31 13.10 23.40
N PRO A 82 8.90 12.68 24.61
CA PRO A 82 9.58 11.62 25.36
C PRO A 82 9.73 10.31 24.55
N LEU A 83 8.67 9.89 23.83
CA LEU A 83 8.70 8.69 23.00
C LEU A 83 9.69 8.80 21.82
N GLN A 84 9.83 9.99 21.23
CA GLN A 84 10.75 10.25 20.12
C GLN A 84 12.21 10.28 20.60
N ALA A 85 12.46 10.83 21.79
CA ALA A 85 13.79 10.85 22.40
C ALA A 85 14.28 9.44 22.74
N THR A 86 13.40 8.57 23.24
CA THR A 86 13.71 7.14 23.45
C THR A 86 14.04 6.43 22.14
N VAL A 87 13.26 6.64 21.07
CA VAL A 87 13.52 6.03 19.75
C VAL A 87 14.84 6.51 19.14
N LEU A 88 15.20 7.78 19.35
CA LEU A 88 16.48 8.32 18.89
C LEU A 88 17.66 8.06 19.84
N PHE A 89 17.42 7.46 21.00
CA PHE A 89 18.41 7.29 22.08
C PHE A 89 19.09 8.61 22.48
N VAL A 90 18.29 9.65 22.68
CA VAL A 90 18.74 11.00 23.07
C VAL A 90 18.26 11.31 24.49
N GLY A 91 19.06 12.02 25.28
CA GLY A 91 18.79 12.29 26.70
C GLY A 91 17.61 13.25 26.95
N ASP A 92 17.16 13.29 28.20
CA ASP A 92 16.00 14.09 28.66
C ASP A 92 16.17 15.60 28.44
N GLU A 93 17.40 16.08 28.24
CA GLU A 93 17.72 17.48 27.94
C GLU A 93 17.15 17.98 26.60
N TYR A 94 16.66 17.05 25.77
CA TYR A 94 16.03 17.32 24.48
C TYR A 94 14.50 17.25 24.52
N VAL A 95 13.91 16.87 25.66
CA VAL A 95 12.48 16.54 25.80
C VAL A 95 11.69 17.75 26.33
N THR A 96 10.47 17.92 25.84
CA THR A 96 9.44 18.75 26.50
C THR A 96 8.40 17.86 27.18
N ASN A 97 8.13 18.15 28.46
CA ASN A 97 7.12 17.43 29.25
C ASN A 97 5.70 17.94 28.99
N GLU A 98 5.54 18.99 28.19
CA GLU A 98 4.29 19.68 27.94
C GLU A 98 3.74 19.32 26.55
N ALA A 99 3.23 18.09 26.43
CA ALA A 99 2.64 17.57 25.18
C ALA A 99 1.50 18.45 24.60
N ARG A 100 0.88 19.31 25.43
CA ARG A 100 -0.23 20.21 25.04
C ARG A 100 0.18 21.48 24.29
N GLN A 101 1.44 21.93 24.37
CA GLN A 101 1.82 23.23 23.80
C GLN A 101 2.19 23.16 22.32
N LEU A 102 2.64 22.00 21.83
CA LEU A 102 3.05 21.80 20.44
C LEU A 102 1.88 21.86 19.44
N GLY A 103 0.67 21.44 19.85
CA GLY A 103 -0.53 21.51 19.01
C GLY A 103 -1.14 22.92 18.87
N ARG A 104 -0.71 23.90 19.69
CA ARG A 104 -1.31 25.25 19.74
C ARG A 104 -0.47 26.33 19.08
N GLN A 105 0.82 26.09 18.84
CA GLN A 105 1.73 27.05 18.22
C GLN A 105 1.58 27.16 16.68
N GLY A 106 0.79 26.29 16.04
CA GLY A 106 0.47 26.39 14.61
C GLY A 106 -0.60 27.43 14.26
N ILE A 107 -1.19 28.11 15.26
CA ILE A 107 -2.21 29.14 15.08
C ILE A 107 -1.81 30.38 15.87
N SER A 108 -0.79 31.09 15.41
CA SER A 108 -0.63 32.49 15.79
C SER A 108 -1.47 33.33 14.82
N PRO A 109 -2.51 34.05 15.27
CA PRO A 109 -3.20 35.02 14.41
C PRO A 109 -2.20 36.08 13.94
N PRO A 110 -2.40 36.71 12.77
CA PRO A 110 -1.56 37.81 12.35
C PRO A 110 -1.61 38.90 13.41
N SER A 111 -0.46 39.25 13.96
CA SER A 111 -0.30 40.36 14.89
C SER A 111 -0.78 41.63 14.19
N ASN A 112 -1.94 42.13 14.59
CA ASN A 112 -2.42 43.44 14.17
C ASN A 112 -1.37 44.47 14.58
N ILE A 113 -0.83 45.16 13.59
CA ILE A 113 -0.05 46.38 13.74
C ILE A 113 -1.05 47.45 14.19
N THR A 114 -1.14 47.70 15.49
CA THR A 114 -1.65 48.98 16.02
C THR A 114 -0.47 49.82 16.47
N ALA A 115 -0.38 50.99 15.87
CA ALA A 115 0.77 51.86 15.84
C ALA A 115 0.60 52.99 16.86
N ASP A 116 0.71 52.70 18.16
CA ASP A 116 0.54 53.76 19.17
C ASP A 116 1.78 53.85 20.07
N THR A 117 2.67 54.72 19.63
CA THR A 117 3.72 55.45 20.36
C THR A 117 3.39 55.66 21.83
N HIS A 118 4.28 55.29 22.74
CA HIS A 118 4.73 56.16 23.84
C HIS A 118 6.11 55.72 24.32
N LEU A 119 7.10 56.58 24.07
CA LEU A 119 8.42 56.55 24.70
C LEU A 119 8.22 56.68 26.22
N ASN A 120 8.70 55.69 26.98
CA ASN A 120 9.06 55.90 28.38
C ASN A 120 10.28 55.03 28.71
N VAL A 121 11.45 55.65 28.77
CA VAL A 121 12.63 55.08 29.42
C VAL A 121 12.65 55.60 30.84
N PRO A 122 12.54 54.72 31.84
CA PRO A 122 13.38 54.87 33.01
C PRO A 122 14.22 53.61 33.24
N SER A 123 15.50 53.87 33.44
CA SER A 123 16.51 52.96 33.94
C SER A 123 16.10 52.39 35.28
N ASP A 124 15.99 51.06 35.36
CA ASP A 124 16.43 50.28 36.51
C ASP A 124 16.87 48.93 35.96
N VAL A 125 18.18 48.68 36.09
CA VAL A 125 18.80 47.40 35.81
C VAL A 125 18.39 46.49 36.96
N ASP A 126 17.28 45.77 36.80
CA ASP A 126 16.96 44.65 37.68
C ASP A 126 17.27 43.34 36.93
N GLU A 127 18.42 42.82 37.31
CA GLU A 127 19.13 41.68 36.78
C GLU A 127 18.46 40.36 37.23
N THR A 128 17.20 40.11 36.88
CA THR A 128 16.55 38.80 37.10
C THR A 128 15.50 38.38 36.06
N ALA A 129 15.33 39.13 34.96
CA ALA A 129 14.48 38.68 33.86
C ALA A 129 15.16 37.55 33.07
N GLN A 130 14.93 36.32 33.54
CA GLN A 130 15.16 35.07 32.85
C GLN A 130 14.73 35.26 31.39
N PRO A 131 15.65 35.13 30.40
CA PRO A 131 15.30 35.36 29.02
C PRO A 131 14.20 34.36 28.71
N ASP A 132 13.11 34.81 28.09
CA ASP A 132 12.08 33.96 27.52
C ASP A 132 12.77 32.92 26.62
N THR A 133 13.12 31.78 27.21
CA THR A 133 13.76 30.67 26.53
C THR A 133 12.65 30.07 25.68
N VAL A 134 12.45 30.64 24.50
CA VAL A 134 11.74 29.98 23.42
C VAL A 134 12.37 28.59 23.38
N SER A 135 11.54 27.58 23.62
CA SER A 135 11.92 26.19 23.87
C SER A 135 12.47 25.52 22.60
N VAL A 136 13.62 26.02 22.17
CA VAL A 136 14.27 25.70 20.90
C VAL A 136 15.61 25.04 21.20
N LEU A 137 15.85 23.91 20.55
CA LEU A 137 17.11 23.17 20.59
C LEU A 137 18.28 24.08 20.19
N THR A 138 19.37 24.01 20.96
CA THR A 138 20.63 24.67 20.59
C THR A 138 21.18 24.09 19.28
N GLN A 139 22.03 24.82 18.55
CA GLN A 139 22.52 24.37 17.25
C GLN A 139 23.28 23.03 17.31
N GLU A 140 24.04 22.79 18.38
CA GLU A 140 24.76 21.53 18.59
C GLU A 140 23.79 20.37 18.89
N GLN A 141 22.73 20.64 19.65
CA GLN A 141 21.67 19.67 19.90
C GLN A 141 20.93 19.26 18.60
N ARG A 142 20.67 20.22 17.70
CA ARG A 142 20.07 19.92 16.39
C ARG A 142 20.95 19.03 15.51
N LYS A 143 22.28 19.21 15.53
CA LYS A 143 23.21 18.35 14.76
C LYS A 143 23.15 16.89 15.24
N THR A 144 23.10 16.67 16.54
CA THR A 144 23.01 15.32 17.13
C THR A 144 21.70 14.61 16.80
N VAL A 145 20.57 15.32 16.94
CA VAL A 145 19.24 14.80 16.60
C VAL A 145 19.16 14.48 15.11
N ARG A 146 19.65 15.39 14.26
CA ARG A 146 19.71 15.17 12.80
C ARG A 146 20.56 13.96 12.44
N ASN A 147 21.76 13.83 13.01
CA ASN A 147 22.65 12.71 12.69
C ASN A 147 22.02 11.37 13.09
N ARG A 148 21.41 11.30 14.28
CA ARG A 148 20.70 10.10 14.75
C ARG A 148 19.46 9.78 13.91
N LEU A 149 18.70 10.79 13.52
CA LEU A 149 17.56 10.62 12.59
C LEU A 149 18.03 10.09 11.24
N ILE A 150 19.15 10.58 10.69
CA ILE A 150 19.69 10.08 9.42
C ILE A 150 20.14 8.63 9.55
N ILE A 151 20.84 8.28 10.63
CA ILE A 151 21.30 6.89 10.88
C ILE A 151 20.10 5.95 10.98
N TRP A 152 19.11 6.26 11.83
CA TRP A 152 17.90 5.44 11.96
C TRP A 152 17.07 5.42 10.68
N GLY A 153 17.06 6.51 9.91
CA GLY A 153 16.44 6.57 8.59
C GLY A 153 17.11 5.64 7.58
N ILE A 154 18.44 5.58 7.55
CA ILE A 154 19.20 4.67 6.67
C ILE A 154 18.97 3.21 7.09
N VAL A 155 19.06 2.91 8.39
CA VAL A 155 18.81 1.56 8.92
C VAL A 155 17.38 1.11 8.64
N GLY A 156 16.40 1.97 8.91
CA GLY A 156 14.99 1.72 8.64
C GLY A 156 14.70 1.55 7.14
N SER A 157 15.35 2.36 6.28
CA SER A 157 15.22 2.25 4.82
C SER A 157 15.81 0.94 4.29
N LEU A 158 16.99 0.53 4.77
CA LEU A 158 17.60 -0.75 4.39
C LEU A 158 16.73 -1.93 4.84
N PHE A 159 16.24 -1.90 6.08
CA PHE A 159 15.33 -2.91 6.59
C PHE A 159 14.02 -2.95 5.80
N GLY A 160 13.42 -1.77 5.53
CA GLY A 160 12.21 -1.63 4.74
C GLY A 160 12.37 -2.11 3.32
N ALA A 161 13.53 -1.88 2.69
CA ALA A 161 13.84 -2.36 1.35
C ALA A 161 13.98 -3.89 1.32
N LEU A 162 14.69 -4.48 2.29
CA LEU A 162 14.81 -5.95 2.40
C LEU A 162 13.46 -6.61 2.67
N PHE A 163 12.68 -6.05 3.61
CA PHE A 163 11.35 -6.51 3.91
C PHE A 163 10.42 -6.39 2.71
N GLY A 164 10.43 -5.24 2.02
CA GLY A 164 9.65 -4.99 0.81
C GLY A 164 10.02 -5.94 -0.33
N ALA A 165 11.31 -6.21 -0.52
CA ALA A 165 11.78 -7.19 -1.51
C ALA A 165 11.31 -8.61 -1.17
N GLY A 166 11.41 -9.03 0.10
CA GLY A 166 10.91 -10.32 0.57
C GLY A 166 9.40 -10.43 0.41
N PHE A 167 8.66 -9.37 0.75
CA PHE A 167 7.22 -9.28 0.57
C PHE A 167 6.82 -9.41 -0.92
N TRP A 168 7.51 -8.68 -1.81
CA TRP A 168 7.28 -8.74 -3.25
C TRP A 168 7.59 -10.13 -3.81
N TYR A 169 8.73 -10.71 -3.44
CA TYR A 169 9.09 -12.08 -3.83
C TYR A 169 8.04 -13.10 -3.39
N TYR A 170 7.59 -13.02 -2.14
CA TYR A 170 6.58 -13.93 -1.60
C TYR A 170 5.24 -13.80 -2.32
N ASN A 171 4.81 -12.58 -2.66
CA ASN A 171 3.63 -12.35 -3.49
C ASN A 171 3.75 -13.03 -4.86
N VAL A 172 4.88 -12.85 -5.56
CA VAL A 172 5.12 -13.49 -6.85
C VAL A 172 5.17 -15.02 -6.71
N TRP A 173 5.86 -15.53 -5.69
CA TRP A 173 5.99 -16.97 -5.44
C TRP A 173 4.64 -17.64 -5.20
N ILE A 174 3.74 -17.01 -4.45
CA ILE A 174 2.33 -17.40 -4.30
C ILE A 174 1.75 -17.59 -5.69
N TRP A 175 1.68 -16.54 -6.51
CA TRP A 175 1.02 -16.63 -7.82
C TRP A 175 1.62 -17.67 -8.77
N GLN A 176 2.95 -17.82 -8.76
CA GLN A 176 3.62 -18.86 -9.55
C GLN A 176 3.29 -20.27 -9.05
N SER A 177 3.22 -20.47 -7.74
CA SER A 177 2.89 -21.77 -7.14
C SER A 177 1.46 -22.19 -7.46
N VAL A 178 0.51 -21.26 -7.49
CA VAL A 178 -0.86 -21.52 -7.95
C VAL A 178 -0.88 -21.98 -9.42
N ASN A 179 -0.12 -21.29 -10.28
CA ASN A 179 -0.08 -21.63 -11.70
C ASN A 179 0.55 -23.01 -11.92
N GLN A 180 1.59 -23.33 -11.16
CA GLN A 180 2.23 -24.63 -11.20
C GLN A 180 1.30 -25.75 -10.71
N ASN A 181 0.59 -25.56 -9.60
CA ASN A 181 -0.36 -26.55 -9.08
C ASN A 181 -1.48 -26.83 -10.08
N LEU A 182 -2.00 -25.79 -10.73
CA LEU A 182 -3.01 -25.93 -11.78
C LEU A 182 -2.47 -26.73 -12.98
N ARG A 183 -1.24 -26.41 -13.41
CA ARG A 183 -0.57 -27.13 -14.52
C ARG A 183 -0.37 -28.61 -14.20
N VAL A 184 0.10 -28.94 -13.01
CA VAL A 184 0.28 -30.35 -12.58
C VAL A 184 -1.04 -31.10 -12.61
N ALA A 185 -2.11 -30.52 -12.06
CA ALA A 185 -3.43 -31.15 -12.06
C ALA A 185 -3.99 -31.36 -13.48
N MET A 186 -3.76 -30.41 -14.40
CA MET A 186 -4.20 -30.55 -15.78
C MET A 186 -3.37 -31.58 -16.56
N VAL A 187 -2.08 -31.70 -16.27
CA VAL A 187 -1.22 -32.76 -16.86
C VAL A 187 -1.64 -34.13 -16.35
N GLU A 188 -1.81 -34.33 -15.05
CA GLU A 188 -2.28 -35.58 -14.45
C GLU A 188 -3.63 -36.03 -15.04
N ARG A 189 -4.52 -35.06 -15.27
CA ARG A 189 -5.81 -35.31 -15.92
C ARG A 189 -5.69 -35.63 -17.41
N ALA A 190 -4.71 -35.05 -18.11
CA ALA A 190 -4.44 -35.36 -19.51
C ALA A 190 -3.79 -36.76 -19.67
N GLU A 191 -2.99 -37.20 -18.71
CA GLU A 191 -2.37 -38.53 -18.67
C GLU A 191 -3.37 -39.65 -18.36
N SER A 192 -4.34 -39.40 -17.49
CA SER A 192 -5.40 -40.37 -17.14
C SER A 192 -6.49 -40.53 -18.21
N LEU A 193 -6.38 -39.81 -19.32
CA LEU A 193 -7.35 -39.84 -20.41
C LEU A 193 -7.13 -41.07 -21.31
N SER A 194 -8.19 -41.60 -21.91
CA SER A 194 -8.10 -42.86 -22.66
C SER A 194 -7.25 -42.72 -23.94
N LEU A 195 -6.57 -43.80 -24.33
CA LEU A 195 -5.78 -43.86 -25.57
C LEU A 195 -6.59 -43.49 -26.83
N SER A 196 -7.91 -43.73 -26.86
CA SER A 196 -8.80 -43.30 -27.94
C SER A 196 -8.91 -41.77 -28.05
N TYR A 197 -8.77 -41.05 -26.94
CA TYR A 197 -8.69 -39.58 -26.95
C TYR A 197 -7.32 -39.10 -27.44
N HIS A 198 -6.24 -39.79 -27.07
CA HIS A 198 -4.89 -39.46 -27.56
C HIS A 198 -4.68 -39.79 -29.04
N ASP A 199 -5.46 -40.70 -29.61
CA ASP A 199 -5.46 -41.03 -31.05
C ASP A 199 -6.18 -39.95 -31.89
N SER A 200 -7.17 -39.26 -31.30
CA SER A 200 -7.96 -38.23 -32.00
C SER A 200 -7.46 -36.80 -31.78
N ALA A 201 -6.67 -36.54 -30.73
CA ALA A 201 -6.11 -35.23 -30.42
C ALA A 201 -4.58 -35.22 -30.55
N ARG A 202 -4.02 -34.28 -31.34
CA ARG A 202 -2.57 -34.09 -31.46
C ARG A 202 -1.98 -33.74 -30.09
N VAL A 203 -1.06 -34.57 -29.61
CA VAL A 203 -0.38 -34.40 -28.31
C VAL A 203 0.24 -33.01 -28.13
N GLY A 204 0.80 -32.42 -29.20
CA GLY A 204 1.35 -31.06 -29.18
C GLY A 204 0.32 -29.97 -28.89
N ASP A 205 -0.91 -30.09 -29.42
CA ASP A 205 -1.98 -29.11 -29.19
C ASP A 205 -2.55 -29.24 -27.78
N ALA A 206 -2.63 -30.47 -27.25
CA ALA A 206 -3.07 -30.72 -25.87
C ALA A 206 -2.10 -30.11 -24.85
N ILE A 207 -0.78 -30.33 -25.03
CA ILE A 207 0.26 -29.76 -24.16
C ILE A 207 0.28 -28.24 -24.25
N PHE A 208 0.20 -27.69 -25.47
CA PHE A 208 0.15 -26.24 -25.66
C PHE A 208 -1.05 -25.61 -24.95
N ARG A 209 -2.22 -26.25 -25.04
CA ARG A 209 -3.44 -25.80 -24.38
C ARG A 209 -3.32 -25.87 -22.86
N VAL A 210 -2.78 -26.95 -22.30
CA VAL A 210 -2.51 -27.04 -20.85
C VAL A 210 -1.57 -25.92 -20.38
N TYR A 211 -0.53 -25.60 -21.15
CA TYR A 211 0.41 -24.54 -20.81
C TYR A 211 -0.21 -23.14 -20.91
N GLN A 212 -0.84 -22.81 -22.04
CA GLN A 212 -1.41 -21.47 -22.30
C GLN A 212 -2.67 -21.22 -21.48
N ASP A 213 -3.59 -22.18 -21.45
CA ASP A 213 -4.86 -22.01 -20.73
C ASP A 213 -4.61 -21.93 -19.22
N SER A 214 -3.61 -22.65 -18.67
CA SER A 214 -3.23 -22.51 -17.25
C SER A 214 -2.90 -21.07 -16.89
N ALA A 215 -2.03 -20.43 -17.66
CA ALA A 215 -1.60 -19.07 -17.43
C ALA A 215 -2.75 -18.07 -17.66
N MET A 216 -3.57 -18.30 -18.69
CA MET A 216 -4.71 -17.43 -18.99
C MET A 216 -5.79 -17.50 -17.89
N ILE A 217 -6.10 -18.69 -17.37
CA ILE A 217 -7.04 -18.87 -16.25
C ILE A 217 -6.54 -18.16 -15.00
N VAL A 218 -5.26 -18.31 -14.66
CA VAL A 218 -4.67 -17.65 -13.49
C VAL A 218 -4.64 -16.13 -13.68
N ASN A 219 -4.28 -15.65 -14.88
CA ASN A 219 -4.32 -14.22 -15.19
C ASN A 219 -5.75 -13.66 -15.10
N LEU A 220 -6.77 -14.39 -15.57
CA LEU A 220 -8.17 -13.99 -15.45
C LEU A 220 -8.60 -13.89 -13.98
N ILE A 221 -8.17 -14.82 -13.12
CA ILE A 221 -8.44 -14.78 -11.68
C ILE A 221 -7.71 -13.59 -11.04
N GLN A 222 -6.45 -13.35 -11.42
CA GLN A 222 -5.67 -12.22 -10.91
C GLN A 222 -6.26 -10.89 -11.34
N SER A 223 -6.30 -10.60 -12.64
CA SER A 223 -6.74 -9.31 -13.18
C SER A 223 -8.25 -9.10 -13.03
N GLY A 224 -9.04 -10.15 -13.18
CA GLY A 224 -10.49 -10.07 -13.21
C GLY A 224 -11.16 -10.08 -11.84
N ILE A 225 -10.51 -10.65 -10.83
CA ILE A 225 -11.12 -10.81 -9.49
C ILE A 225 -10.20 -10.21 -8.42
N TYR A 226 -8.95 -10.67 -8.33
CA TYR A 226 -8.05 -10.24 -7.26
C TYR A 226 -7.70 -8.73 -7.34
N THR A 227 -7.31 -8.24 -8.52
CA THR A 227 -6.95 -6.84 -8.75
C THR A 227 -8.07 -5.87 -8.37
N PRO A 228 -9.31 -5.97 -8.89
CA PRO A 228 -10.37 -5.03 -8.53
C PRO A 228 -10.74 -5.11 -7.05
N ILE A 229 -10.79 -6.30 -6.45
CA ILE A 229 -11.06 -6.45 -5.01
C ILE A 229 -9.97 -5.77 -4.18
N SER A 230 -8.70 -6.03 -4.49
CA SER A 230 -7.57 -5.44 -3.78
C SER A 230 -7.49 -3.92 -3.98
N ALA A 231 -7.81 -3.42 -5.17
CA ALA A 231 -7.89 -1.99 -5.46
C ALA A 231 -9.02 -1.31 -4.69
N THR A 232 -10.22 -1.90 -4.66
CA THR A 232 -11.34 -1.39 -3.87
C THR A 232 -11.01 -1.39 -2.37
N LEU A 233 -10.46 -2.48 -1.83
CA LEU A 233 -10.04 -2.56 -0.44
C LEU A 233 -8.93 -1.54 -0.13
N GLY A 234 -7.94 -1.39 -1.00
CA GLY A 234 -6.87 -0.41 -0.88
C GLY A 234 -7.39 1.03 -0.91
N LEU A 235 -8.36 1.32 -1.77
CA LEU A 235 -9.03 2.62 -1.84
C LEU A 235 -9.80 2.91 -0.56
N LEU A 236 -10.62 1.97 -0.09
CA LEU A 236 -11.38 2.10 1.16
C LEU A 236 -10.46 2.31 2.36
N LEU A 237 -9.37 1.53 2.44
CA LEU A 237 -8.39 1.65 3.51
C LEU A 237 -7.61 2.96 3.43
N GLY A 238 -7.19 3.38 2.22
CA GLY A 238 -6.54 4.66 2.00
C GLY A 238 -7.45 5.81 2.43
N LEU A 239 -8.72 5.77 2.01
CA LEU A 239 -9.72 6.75 2.41
C LEU A 239 -9.94 6.78 3.93
N PHE A 240 -9.99 5.61 4.57
CA PHE A 240 -10.08 5.49 6.03
C PHE A 240 -8.88 6.14 6.71
N VAL A 241 -7.66 5.93 6.20
CA VAL A 241 -6.45 6.56 6.72
C VAL A 241 -6.53 8.08 6.59
N VAL A 242 -6.91 8.60 5.41
CA VAL A 242 -7.09 10.06 5.21
C VAL A 242 -8.17 10.62 6.16
N ALA A 243 -9.28 9.89 6.34
CA ALA A 243 -10.37 10.26 7.24
C ALA A 243 -9.91 10.36 8.71
N MET A 244 -8.97 9.51 9.11
CA MET A 244 -8.38 9.54 10.44
C MET A 244 -7.58 10.83 10.70
N PHE A 245 -6.98 11.44 9.67
CA PHE A 245 -6.20 12.67 9.80
C PHE A 245 -7.06 13.93 9.72
N ASP A 246 -7.90 14.03 8.69
CA ASP A 246 -8.83 15.15 8.53
C ASP A 246 -10.08 14.69 7.74
N PRO A 247 -11.23 14.57 8.42
CA PRO A 247 -12.50 14.20 7.79
C PRO A 247 -12.94 15.16 6.68
N TRP A 248 -12.60 16.45 6.76
CA TRP A 248 -13.01 17.44 5.77
C TRP A 248 -12.18 17.34 4.49
N PHE A 249 -10.86 17.23 4.64
CA PHE A 249 -9.96 16.96 3.52
C PHE A 249 -10.33 15.66 2.80
N THR A 250 -10.74 14.63 3.54
CA THR A 250 -11.21 13.37 2.97
C THR A 250 -12.41 13.56 2.04
N LEU A 251 -13.37 14.40 2.42
CA LEU A 251 -14.54 14.71 1.60
C LEU A 251 -14.12 15.33 0.26
N MET A 252 -13.15 16.25 0.28
CA MET A 252 -12.57 16.82 -0.96
C MET A 252 -11.90 15.73 -1.81
N VAL A 253 -11.16 14.81 -1.20
CA VAL A 253 -10.53 13.68 -1.92
C VAL A 253 -11.58 12.77 -2.56
N VAL A 254 -12.68 12.45 -1.87
CA VAL A 254 -13.77 11.63 -2.45
C VAL A 254 -14.35 12.27 -3.72
N VAL A 255 -14.57 13.59 -3.71
CA VAL A 255 -15.09 14.33 -4.87
C VAL A 255 -14.14 14.27 -6.07
N VAL A 256 -12.83 14.17 -5.85
CA VAL A 256 -11.81 14.05 -6.91
C VAL A 256 -11.60 12.60 -7.35
N VAL A 257 -11.61 11.65 -6.41
CA VAL A 257 -11.40 10.22 -6.69
C VAL A 257 -12.56 9.65 -7.50
N PHE A 258 -13.79 10.09 -7.26
CA PHE A 258 -14.96 9.59 -7.98
C PHE A 258 -14.89 9.80 -9.51
N PRO A 259 -14.60 11.01 -10.05
CA PRO A 259 -14.44 11.21 -11.49
C PRO A 259 -13.17 10.54 -12.05
N VAL A 260 -12.08 10.43 -11.27
CA VAL A 260 -10.87 9.70 -11.72
C VAL A 260 -11.13 8.20 -11.83
N ALA A 261 -11.84 7.61 -10.87
CA ALA A 261 -12.23 6.21 -10.91
C ALA A 261 -13.19 5.94 -12.08
N TRP A 262 -14.11 6.87 -12.36
CA TRP A 262 -15.00 6.80 -13.50
C TRP A 262 -14.27 6.84 -14.85
N LEU A 263 -13.16 7.58 -14.96
CA LEU A 263 -12.33 7.62 -16.17
C LEU A 263 -11.40 6.39 -16.33
N SER A 264 -11.20 5.61 -15.27
CA SER A 264 -10.33 4.43 -15.26
C SER A 264 -11.05 3.12 -15.55
N ILE A 265 -12.40 3.13 -15.59
CA ILE A 265 -13.28 1.99 -15.88
C ILE A 265 -13.76 2.10 -17.33
#